data_AF-A0A2D7RAH4-F1
#
_entry.id   AF-A0A2D7RAH4-F1
#
_cell.length_a   1.000
_cell.length_b   1.000
_cell.length_c   1.000
_cell.angle_alpha   90.00
_cell.angle_beta   90.00
_cell.angle_gamma   90.00
#
_symmetry.space_group_name_H-M   'P 1'
#
loop_
_entity.id
_entity.type
_entity.pdbx_description
1 polymer ?
#
loop_
_entity_poly.entity_id
_entity_poly.type
_entity_poly.pdbx_seq_one_letter_code
_entity_poly.pdbx_strand_id
1 'polypeptide(L)'
;MNQVNENKSNIAINQEAIGNIKAAVMENKALVYLSRSMIEENRQMILSNYAAAFMGNRQLANQNTDDIVSNTYNILASLEAETDIEKNFVNAAINGMSLKFLRHRSELNSSVLAISEKMADINSQLIEVNKSIMEANESIVNYNAQNIKINSEMLNGSMSPASSTAEKNAAMIAYNTDLLKQLSENVEENREKMKDLVASSMQNSDAIMANKADISERRASIIKNREDMSENRSNI
;
A
#
# COMPACT_ATOMS: atom_id res chain seq x y z
N MET A 1 -52.20 -23.13 12.78
CA MET A 1 -51.88 -23.40 11.35
C MET A 1 -51.28 -24.81 11.28
N ASN A 2 -51.54 -25.61 10.23
CA ASN A 2 -50.82 -26.88 10.07
C ASN A 2 -49.34 -26.59 9.78
N GLN A 3 -48.40 -27.34 10.37
CA GLN A 3 -46.95 -27.19 10.22
C GLN A 3 -46.49 -27.02 8.77
N VAL A 4 -47.16 -27.69 7.82
CA VAL A 4 -46.86 -27.52 6.38
C VAL A 4 -47.10 -26.09 5.89
N ASN A 5 -48.17 -25.43 6.34
CA ASN A 5 -48.46 -24.04 5.96
C ASN A 5 -47.51 -23.05 6.64
N GLU A 6 -47.10 -23.34 7.88
CA GLU A 6 -46.08 -22.56 8.59
C GLU A 6 -44.72 -22.67 7.90
N ASN A 7 -44.30 -23.89 7.53
CA ASN A 7 -43.08 -24.11 6.75
C ASN A 7 -43.11 -23.34 5.43
N LYS A 8 -44.23 -23.35 4.69
CA LYS A 8 -44.38 -22.55 3.45
C LYS A 8 -44.19 -21.06 3.70
N SER A 9 -44.79 -20.53 4.76
CA SER A 9 -44.65 -19.12 5.14
C SER A 9 -43.20 -18.77 5.47
N ASN A 10 -42.54 -19.58 6.30
CA ASN A 10 -41.15 -19.35 6.72
C ASN A 10 -40.15 -19.52 5.57
N ILE A 11 -40.42 -20.43 4.62
CA ILE A 11 -39.64 -20.53 3.38
C ILE A 11 -39.74 -19.24 2.57
N ALA A 12 -40.94 -18.67 2.40
CA ALA A 12 -41.13 -17.43 1.66
C ALA A 12 -40.37 -16.26 2.32
N ILE A 13 -40.42 -16.16 3.65
CA ILE A 13 -39.65 -15.18 4.44
C ILE A 13 -38.14 -15.37 4.21
N ASN A 14 -37.63 -16.60 4.31
CA ASN A 14 -36.22 -16.88 4.05
C ASN A 14 -35.82 -16.55 2.61
N GLN A 15 -36.67 -16.83 1.61
CA GLN A 15 -36.40 -16.52 0.20
C GLN A 15 -36.31 -15.01 -0.04
N GLU A 16 -37.19 -14.21 0.57
CA GLU A 16 -37.12 -12.75 0.51
C GLU A 16 -35.83 -12.24 1.16
N ALA A 17 -35.50 -12.73 2.36
CA ALA A 17 -34.28 -12.38 3.07
C ALA A 17 -33.00 -12.74 2.27
N ILE A 18 -32.98 -13.91 1.61
CA ILE A 18 -31.90 -14.30 0.69
C ILE A 18 -31.75 -13.30 -0.44
N GLY A 19 -32.85 -12.83 -1.04
CA GLY A 19 -32.83 -11.82 -2.10
C GLY A 19 -32.14 -10.53 -1.66
N ASN A 20 -32.53 -10.02 -0.49
CA ASN A 20 -31.97 -8.79 0.09
C ASN A 20 -30.49 -8.93 0.45
N ILE A 21 -30.13 -10.02 1.14
CA ILE A 21 -28.74 -10.29 1.54
C ILE A 21 -27.85 -10.51 0.32
N LYS A 22 -28.35 -11.18 -0.73
CA LYS A 22 -27.60 -11.35 -1.98
C LYS A 22 -27.22 -10.01 -2.61
N ALA A 23 -28.16 -9.05 -2.64
CA ALA A 23 -27.86 -7.71 -3.13
C ALA A 23 -26.78 -7.03 -2.27
N ALA A 24 -26.91 -7.11 -0.95
CA ALA A 24 -25.97 -6.50 -0.01
C ALA A 24 -24.55 -7.12 -0.09
N VAL A 25 -24.44 -8.44 -0.24
CA VAL A 25 -23.16 -9.15 -0.47
C VAL A 25 -22.52 -8.71 -1.79
N MET A 26 -23.30 -8.55 -2.86
CA MET A 26 -22.77 -8.11 -4.16
C MET A 26 -22.30 -6.65 -4.12
N GLU A 27 -23.01 -5.79 -3.38
CA GLU A 27 -22.58 -4.41 -3.13
C GLU A 27 -21.25 -4.39 -2.34
N ASN A 28 -21.13 -5.17 -1.28
CA ASN A 28 -19.88 -5.31 -0.52
C ASN A 28 -18.74 -5.80 -1.42
N LYS A 29 -19.01 -6.78 -2.30
CA LYS A 29 -18.03 -7.25 -3.28
C LYS A 29 -17.55 -6.12 -4.21
N ALA A 30 -18.45 -5.25 -4.66
CA ALA A 30 -18.08 -4.09 -5.47
C ALA A 30 -17.20 -3.09 -4.68
N LEU A 31 -17.55 -2.80 -3.42
CA LEU A 31 -16.76 -1.94 -2.55
C LEU A 31 -15.35 -2.48 -2.29
N VAL A 32 -15.21 -3.80 -2.06
CA VAL A 32 -13.89 -4.43 -1.92
C VAL A 32 -13.05 -4.23 -3.18
N TYR A 33 -13.62 -4.46 -4.37
CA TYR A 33 -12.86 -4.27 -5.61
C TYR A 33 -12.48 -2.81 -5.85
N LEU A 34 -13.38 -1.87 -5.56
CA LEU A 34 -13.09 -0.45 -5.62
C LEU A 34 -11.93 -0.09 -4.70
N SER A 35 -12.01 -0.47 -3.42
CA SER A 35 -10.95 -0.19 -2.44
C SER A 35 -9.61 -0.77 -2.88
N ARG A 36 -9.60 -2.01 -3.40
CA ARG A 36 -8.38 -2.65 -3.91
C ARG A 36 -7.80 -1.93 -5.11
N SER A 37 -8.63 -1.47 -6.06
CA SER A 37 -8.15 -0.66 -7.19
C SER A 37 -7.43 0.58 -6.71
N MET A 38 -8.05 1.32 -5.78
CA MET A 38 -7.48 2.56 -5.24
C MET A 38 -6.18 2.32 -4.47
N ILE A 39 -6.10 1.24 -3.68
CA ILE A 39 -4.88 0.86 -2.97
C ILE A 39 -3.74 0.57 -3.96
N GLU A 40 -4.02 -0.17 -5.03
CA GLU A 40 -3.01 -0.49 -6.05
C GLU A 40 -2.59 0.75 -6.85
N GLU A 41 -3.51 1.62 -7.21
CA GLU A 41 -3.20 2.91 -7.85
C GLU A 41 -2.30 3.78 -6.95
N ASN A 42 -2.66 3.91 -5.67
CA ASN A 42 -1.83 4.59 -4.68
C ASN A 42 -0.42 3.99 -4.61
N ARG A 43 -0.32 2.65 -4.58
CA ARG A 43 0.97 1.96 -4.54
C ARG A 43 1.83 2.28 -5.77
N GLN A 44 1.25 2.31 -6.97
CA GLN A 44 1.98 2.68 -8.18
C GLN A 44 2.45 4.14 -8.14
N MET A 45 1.60 5.06 -7.66
CA MET A 45 1.98 6.46 -7.50
C MET A 45 3.10 6.67 -6.48
N ILE A 46 3.07 5.92 -5.35
CA ILE A 46 4.16 5.92 -4.36
C ILE A 46 5.48 5.48 -5.00
N LEU A 47 5.47 4.39 -5.77
CA LEU A 47 6.67 3.90 -6.49
C LEU A 47 7.19 4.94 -7.48
N SER A 48 6.29 5.65 -8.19
CA SER A 48 6.65 6.76 -9.06
C SER A 48 7.35 7.88 -8.29
N ASN A 49 6.80 8.29 -7.14
CA ASN A 49 7.39 9.30 -6.28
C ASN A 49 8.76 8.86 -5.74
N TYR A 50 8.93 7.59 -5.36
CA TYR A 50 10.23 7.05 -4.93
C TYR A 50 11.28 7.14 -6.03
N ALA A 51 10.95 6.72 -7.25
CA ALA A 51 11.87 6.84 -8.38
C ALA A 51 12.25 8.31 -8.63
N ALA A 52 11.28 9.22 -8.62
CA ALA A 52 11.52 10.65 -8.85
C ALA A 52 12.40 11.29 -7.76
N ALA A 53 12.12 11.01 -6.49
CA ALA A 53 12.83 11.58 -5.36
C ALA A 53 14.21 10.95 -5.14
N PHE A 54 14.27 9.63 -5.06
CA PHE A 54 15.47 8.90 -4.66
C PHE A 54 16.43 8.62 -5.82
N MET A 55 15.91 8.23 -7.00
CA MET A 55 16.77 7.96 -8.15
C MET A 55 17.08 9.24 -8.93
N GLY A 56 16.08 10.07 -9.20
CA GLY A 56 16.25 11.31 -9.97
C GLY A 56 16.87 12.45 -9.14
N ASN A 57 16.07 13.07 -8.29
CA ASN A 57 16.45 14.31 -7.60
C ASN A 57 17.71 14.12 -6.76
N ARG A 58 17.80 13.02 -6.01
CA ARG A 58 18.95 12.78 -5.13
C ARG A 58 20.27 12.59 -5.87
N GLN A 59 20.27 11.93 -7.04
CA GLN A 59 21.48 11.81 -7.86
C GLN A 59 21.95 13.19 -8.32
N LEU A 60 21.04 14.02 -8.83
CA LEU A 60 21.34 15.39 -9.25
C LEU A 60 21.86 16.24 -8.08
N ALA A 61 21.22 16.16 -6.90
CA ALA A 61 21.64 16.90 -5.72
C ALA A 61 23.03 16.45 -5.19
N ASN A 62 23.31 15.15 -5.21
CA ASN A 62 24.63 14.61 -4.84
C ASN A 62 25.70 15.09 -5.82
N GLN A 63 25.43 15.01 -7.13
CA GLN A 63 26.37 15.52 -8.13
C GLN A 63 26.65 17.01 -7.93
N ASN A 64 25.61 17.81 -7.65
CA ASN A 64 25.82 19.21 -7.33
C ASN A 64 26.69 19.40 -6.08
N THR A 65 26.52 18.56 -5.06
CA THR A 65 27.37 18.61 -3.85
C THR A 65 28.83 18.33 -4.19
N ASP A 66 29.09 17.30 -5.00
CA ASP A 66 30.45 16.93 -5.40
C ASP A 66 31.10 18.03 -6.26
N ASP A 67 30.34 18.63 -7.18
CA ASP A 67 30.77 19.78 -7.98
C ASP A 67 31.11 21.00 -7.09
N ILE A 68 30.28 21.33 -6.09
CA ILE A 68 30.54 22.43 -5.14
C ILE A 68 31.84 22.19 -4.39
N VAL A 69 32.05 20.97 -3.91
CA VAL A 69 33.26 20.58 -3.16
C VAL A 69 34.50 20.71 -4.04
N SER A 70 34.44 20.23 -5.27
CA SER A 70 35.52 20.37 -6.25
C SER A 70 35.83 21.83 -6.57
N ASN A 71 34.81 22.65 -6.83
CA ASN A 71 35.00 24.09 -7.08
C ASN A 71 35.60 24.79 -5.86
N THR A 72 35.11 24.49 -4.66
CA THR A 72 35.61 25.08 -3.41
C THR A 72 37.09 24.72 -3.20
N TYR A 73 37.46 23.48 -3.49
CA TYR A 73 38.85 23.06 -3.45
C TYR A 73 39.71 23.87 -4.43
N ASN A 74 39.29 24.00 -5.69
CA ASN A 74 40.03 24.72 -6.71
C ASN A 74 40.21 26.22 -6.36
N ILE A 75 39.17 26.86 -5.80
CA ILE A 75 39.25 28.24 -5.31
C ILE A 75 40.30 28.36 -4.20
N LEU A 76 40.26 27.46 -3.20
CA LEU A 76 41.22 27.52 -2.10
C LEU A 76 42.65 27.25 -2.58
N ALA A 77 42.81 26.32 -3.53
CA ALA A 77 44.10 25.95 -4.10
C ALA A 77 44.70 27.02 -5.03
N SER A 78 43.88 27.93 -5.58
CA SER A 78 44.36 29.03 -6.43
C SER A 78 44.77 30.29 -5.64
N LEU A 79 44.50 30.33 -4.33
CA LEU A 79 44.93 31.46 -3.50
C LEU A 79 46.46 31.53 -3.41
N GLU A 80 47.03 32.66 -3.82
CA GLU A 80 48.46 32.92 -3.70
C GLU A 80 48.86 32.98 -2.21
N ALA A 81 49.87 32.19 -1.83
CA ALA A 81 50.38 32.11 -0.46
C ALA A 81 51.91 32.08 -0.48
N GLU A 82 52.54 33.15 -0.01
CA GLU A 82 54.00 33.33 -0.07
C GLU A 82 54.67 32.83 1.20
N THR A 83 54.06 33.13 2.35
CA THR A 83 54.57 32.78 3.68
C THR A 83 54.06 31.42 4.16
N ASP A 84 54.79 30.80 5.09
CA ASP A 84 54.35 29.54 5.70
C ASP A 84 53.04 29.69 6.50
N ILE A 85 52.77 30.89 7.04
CA ILE A 85 51.52 31.20 7.73
C ILE A 85 50.35 31.16 6.74
N GLU A 86 50.50 31.77 5.56
CA GLU A 86 49.47 31.77 4.51
C GLU A 86 49.26 30.37 3.93
N LYS A 87 50.33 29.59 3.70
CA LYS A 87 50.23 28.19 3.25
C LYS A 87 49.49 27.32 4.27
N ASN A 88 49.78 27.50 5.57
CA ASN A 88 49.07 26.80 6.64
C ASN A 88 47.59 27.17 6.66
N PHE A 89 47.24 28.43 6.42
CA PHE A 89 45.84 28.86 6.30
C PHE A 89 45.12 28.14 5.16
N VAL A 90 45.69 28.12 3.95
CA VAL A 90 45.10 27.44 2.78
C VAL A 90 44.91 25.94 3.05
N ASN A 91 45.93 25.28 3.57
CA ASN A 91 45.86 23.84 3.89
C ASN A 91 44.83 23.55 4.99
N ALA A 92 44.75 24.38 6.03
CA ALA A 92 43.74 24.25 7.08
C ALA A 92 42.31 24.47 6.53
N ALA A 93 42.12 25.42 5.61
CA ALA A 93 40.84 25.66 4.95
C ALA A 93 40.40 24.47 4.09
N ILE A 94 41.31 23.89 3.30
CA ILE A 94 41.07 22.68 2.50
C ILE A 94 40.69 21.50 3.41
N ASN A 95 41.42 21.27 4.50
CA ASN A 95 41.09 20.24 5.49
C ASN A 95 39.70 20.45 6.08
N GLY A 96 39.37 21.69 6.47
CA GLY A 96 38.07 22.05 7.02
C GLY A 96 36.92 21.80 6.04
N MET A 97 37.12 22.12 4.76
CA MET A 97 36.16 21.83 3.69
C MET A 97 35.94 20.33 3.52
N SER A 98 37.02 19.55 3.42
CA SER A 98 36.96 18.08 3.29
C SER A 98 36.24 17.44 4.48
N LEU A 99 36.51 17.88 5.70
CA LEU A 99 35.83 17.39 6.90
C LEU A 99 34.34 17.73 6.91
N LYS A 100 33.95 18.94 6.47
CA LYS A 100 32.54 19.32 6.36
C LYS A 100 31.80 18.45 5.35
N PHE A 101 32.41 18.17 4.20
CA PHE A 101 31.85 17.26 3.20
C PHE A 101 31.69 15.83 3.76
N LEU A 102 32.75 15.27 4.36
CA LEU A 102 32.70 13.93 4.94
C LEU A 102 31.66 13.80 6.05
N ARG A 103 31.52 14.82 6.91
CA ARG A 103 30.46 14.87 7.91
C ARG A 103 29.07 14.84 7.26
N HIS A 104 28.83 15.69 6.26
CA HIS A 104 27.56 15.72 5.54
C HIS A 104 27.25 14.36 4.88
N ARG A 105 28.25 13.72 4.25
CA ARG A 105 28.09 12.38 3.67
C ARG A 105 27.77 11.32 4.73
N SER A 106 28.42 11.38 5.89
CA SER A 106 28.14 10.48 7.01
C SER A 106 26.70 10.60 7.50
N GLU A 107 26.22 11.84 7.72
CA GLU A 107 24.84 12.11 8.15
C GLU A 107 23.81 11.64 7.11
N LEU A 108 24.11 11.85 5.83
CA LEU A 108 23.27 11.38 4.74
C LEU A 108 23.23 9.85 4.71
N ASN A 109 24.35 9.16 4.90
CA ASN A 109 24.40 7.69 4.94
C ASN A 109 23.52 7.13 6.07
N SER A 110 23.59 7.71 7.27
CA SER A 110 22.69 7.33 8.37
C SER A 110 21.22 7.54 8.03
N SER A 111 20.89 8.64 7.36
CA SER A 111 19.52 8.93 6.93
C SER A 111 19.01 7.91 5.90
N VAL A 112 19.87 7.49 4.95
CA VAL A 112 19.52 6.43 3.99
C VAL A 112 19.31 5.10 4.67
N LEU A 113 20.19 4.73 5.59
CA LEU A 113 20.10 3.47 6.30
C LEU A 113 18.74 3.36 7.00
N ALA A 114 18.35 4.40 7.74
CA ALA A 114 17.05 4.45 8.42
C ALA A 114 15.86 4.34 7.44
N ILE A 115 15.96 4.92 6.24
CA ILE A 115 14.94 4.78 5.19
C ILE A 115 14.92 3.34 4.64
N SER A 116 16.09 2.75 4.39
CA SER A 116 16.22 1.38 3.89
C SER A 116 15.67 0.35 4.87
N GLU A 117 15.87 0.54 6.18
CA GLU A 117 15.26 -0.28 7.22
C GLU A 117 13.72 -0.25 7.16
N LYS A 118 13.13 0.93 7.00
CA LYS A 118 11.67 1.07 6.81
C LYS A 118 11.18 0.38 5.54
N MET A 119 11.91 0.50 4.43
CA MET A 119 11.57 -0.18 3.18
C MET A 119 11.65 -1.71 3.31
N ALA A 120 12.64 -2.22 4.06
CA ALA A 120 12.75 -3.65 4.34
C ALA A 120 11.56 -4.17 5.14
N ASP A 121 11.13 -3.43 6.18
CA ASP A 121 9.93 -3.78 6.96
C ASP A 121 8.66 -3.79 6.11
N ILE A 122 8.46 -2.77 5.27
CA ILE A 122 7.33 -2.72 4.32
C ILE A 122 7.34 -3.95 3.38
N ASN A 123 8.51 -4.35 2.89
CA ASN A 123 8.62 -5.53 2.03
C ASN A 123 8.22 -6.82 2.77
N SER A 124 8.60 -6.96 4.04
CA SER A 124 8.14 -8.07 4.89
C SER A 124 6.62 -8.07 5.05
N GLN A 125 6.01 -6.91 5.28
CA GLN A 125 4.54 -6.80 5.37
C GLN A 125 3.86 -7.19 4.05
N LEU A 126 4.41 -6.80 2.90
CA LEU A 126 3.89 -7.20 1.58
C LEU A 126 3.98 -8.71 1.33
N ILE A 127 5.01 -9.39 1.86
CA ILE A 127 5.13 -10.85 1.81
C ILE A 127 4.01 -11.51 2.64
N GLU A 128 3.72 -11.00 3.84
CA GLU A 128 2.62 -11.51 4.66
C GLU A 128 1.24 -11.28 4.02
N VAL A 129 1.05 -10.16 3.32
CA VAL A 129 -0.16 -9.93 2.50
C VAL A 129 -0.30 -11.01 1.42
N ASN A 130 0.78 -11.35 0.72
CA ASN A 130 0.74 -12.42 -0.29
C ASN A 130 0.37 -13.78 0.32
N LYS A 131 0.90 -14.08 1.51
CA LYS A 131 0.56 -15.31 2.23
C LYS A 131 -0.93 -15.36 2.58
N SER A 132 -1.48 -14.27 3.12
CA SER A 132 -2.92 -14.15 3.42
C SER A 132 -3.80 -14.34 2.18
N ILE A 133 -3.36 -13.83 1.02
CA ILE A 133 -4.06 -14.05 -0.26
C ILE A 133 -4.06 -15.53 -0.64
N MET A 134 -2.94 -16.23 -0.47
CA MET A 134 -2.84 -17.66 -0.77
C MET A 134 -3.75 -18.49 0.14
N GLU A 135 -3.78 -18.17 1.43
CA GLU A 135 -4.67 -18.83 2.40
C GLU A 135 -6.16 -18.62 2.06
N ALA A 136 -6.53 -17.39 1.68
CA ALA A 136 -7.89 -17.10 1.21
C ALA A 136 -8.26 -17.87 -0.06
N ASN A 137 -7.33 -18.00 -1.01
CA ASN A 137 -7.53 -18.78 -2.23
C ASN A 137 -7.68 -20.28 -1.94
N GLU A 138 -6.91 -20.81 -0.99
CA GLU A 138 -7.02 -22.20 -0.55
C GLU A 138 -8.40 -22.47 0.06
N SER A 139 -8.94 -21.55 0.87
CA SER A 139 -10.30 -21.64 1.39
C SER A 139 -11.35 -21.76 0.28
N ILE A 140 -11.21 -21.01 -0.82
CA ILE A 140 -12.09 -21.10 -1.99
C ILE A 140 -12.00 -22.49 -2.64
N VAL A 141 -10.78 -23.02 -2.83
CA VAL A 141 -10.57 -24.36 -3.41
C VAL A 141 -11.19 -25.43 -2.53
N ASN A 142 -10.97 -25.36 -1.22
CA ASN A 142 -11.51 -26.30 -0.24
C ASN A 142 -13.05 -26.27 -0.20
N TYR A 143 -13.64 -25.07 -0.16
CA TYR A 143 -15.09 -24.89 -0.24
C TYR A 143 -15.65 -25.52 -1.52
N ASN A 144 -15.03 -25.27 -2.67
CA ASN A 144 -15.47 -25.84 -3.95
C ASN A 144 -15.35 -27.37 -3.95
N ALA A 145 -14.24 -27.93 -3.47
CA ALA A 145 -14.04 -29.38 -3.40
C ALA A 145 -15.09 -30.07 -2.52
N GLN A 146 -15.40 -29.51 -1.35
CA GLN A 146 -16.45 -30.02 -0.47
C GLN A 146 -17.83 -29.99 -1.15
N ASN A 147 -18.18 -28.87 -1.80
CA ASN A 147 -19.46 -28.74 -2.50
C ASN A 147 -19.57 -29.68 -3.70
N ILE A 148 -18.48 -29.91 -4.45
CA ILE A 148 -18.46 -30.90 -5.54
C ILE A 148 -18.76 -32.29 -4.98
N LYS A 149 -18.12 -32.68 -3.87
CA LYS A 149 -18.37 -33.96 -3.21
C LYS A 149 -19.84 -34.10 -2.77
N ILE A 150 -20.38 -33.11 -2.07
CA ILE A 150 -21.78 -33.10 -1.63
C ILE A 150 -22.71 -33.22 -2.84
N ASN A 151 -22.46 -32.47 -3.92
CA ASN A 151 -23.26 -32.54 -5.14
C ASN A 151 -23.20 -33.94 -5.78
N SER A 152 -22.03 -34.58 -5.82
CA SER A 152 -21.89 -35.96 -6.31
C SER A 152 -22.68 -36.96 -5.46
N GLU A 153 -22.62 -36.84 -4.13
CA GLU A 153 -23.42 -37.67 -3.23
C GLU A 153 -24.92 -37.46 -3.46
N MET A 154 -25.37 -36.21 -3.65
CA MET A 154 -26.77 -35.88 -3.93
C MET A 154 -27.24 -36.48 -5.26
N LEU A 155 -26.41 -36.41 -6.31
CA LEU A 155 -26.68 -37.03 -7.62
C LEU A 155 -26.80 -38.55 -7.52
N ASN A 156 -26.07 -39.18 -6.59
CA ASN A 156 -26.16 -40.62 -6.32
C ASN A 156 -27.34 -41.01 -5.40
N GLY A 157 -28.24 -40.07 -5.09
CA GLY A 157 -29.48 -40.34 -4.36
C GLY A 157 -29.36 -40.29 -2.84
N SER A 158 -28.25 -39.79 -2.28
CA SER A 158 -28.09 -39.61 -0.82
C SER A 158 -29.14 -38.65 -0.21
N MET A 159 -29.73 -37.77 -1.03
CA MET A 159 -30.79 -36.86 -0.63
C MET A 159 -32.04 -37.13 -1.48
N SER A 160 -33.10 -37.65 -0.86
CA SER A 160 -34.38 -37.95 -1.51
C SER A 160 -35.54 -37.25 -0.81
N PRO A 161 -36.42 -36.53 -1.54
CA PRO A 161 -37.61 -35.91 -0.95
C PRO A 161 -38.59 -36.90 -0.32
N ALA A 162 -38.54 -38.17 -0.73
CA ALA A 162 -39.49 -39.20 -0.30
C ALA A 162 -39.45 -39.51 1.21
N SER A 163 -38.35 -39.19 1.90
CA SER A 163 -38.17 -39.41 3.35
C SER A 163 -38.31 -38.12 4.20
N SER A 164 -38.78 -37.04 3.57
CA SER A 164 -39.01 -35.75 4.23
C SER A 164 -40.24 -35.80 5.15
N THR A 165 -40.19 -35.02 6.22
CA THR A 165 -41.34 -34.80 7.12
C THR A 165 -41.49 -33.31 7.40
N ALA A 166 -42.66 -32.90 7.91
CA ALA A 166 -42.92 -31.50 8.24
C ALA A 166 -41.94 -30.98 9.30
N GLU A 167 -41.55 -31.83 10.26
CA GLU A 167 -40.63 -31.52 11.35
C GLU A 167 -39.18 -31.39 10.85
N LYS A 168 -38.72 -32.31 9.98
CA LYS A 168 -37.38 -32.19 9.36
C LYS A 168 -37.25 -30.92 8.53
N ASN A 169 -38.31 -30.58 7.78
CA ASN A 169 -38.35 -29.36 7.00
C ASN A 169 -38.32 -28.13 7.91
N ALA A 170 -39.08 -28.13 9.01
CA ALA A 170 -39.07 -27.04 10.00
C ALA A 170 -37.67 -26.82 10.59
N ALA A 171 -36.96 -27.90 10.95
CA ALA A 171 -35.58 -27.82 11.45
C ALA A 171 -34.61 -27.23 10.41
N MET A 172 -34.69 -27.65 9.14
CA MET A 172 -33.86 -27.11 8.07
C MET A 172 -34.17 -25.62 7.80
N ILE A 173 -35.44 -25.24 7.86
CA ILE A 173 -35.86 -23.83 7.71
C ILE A 173 -35.29 -22.99 8.86
N ALA A 174 -35.40 -23.46 10.11
CA ALA A 174 -34.85 -22.77 11.27
C ALA A 174 -33.33 -22.59 11.18
N TYR A 175 -32.61 -23.64 10.75
CA TYR A 175 -31.17 -23.56 10.48
C TYR A 175 -30.85 -22.50 9.42
N ASN A 176 -31.59 -22.47 8.30
CA ASN A 176 -31.40 -21.47 7.26
C ASN A 176 -31.70 -20.04 7.78
N THR A 177 -32.71 -19.88 8.63
CA THR A 177 -33.03 -18.58 9.25
C THR A 177 -31.90 -18.10 10.16
N ASP A 178 -31.30 -18.99 10.96
CA ASP A 178 -30.15 -18.64 11.78
C ASP A 178 -28.91 -18.25 10.94
N LEU A 179 -28.62 -19.01 9.89
CA LEU A 179 -27.56 -18.66 8.94
C LEU A 179 -27.79 -17.30 8.27
N LEU A 180 -29.03 -16.96 7.91
CA LEU A 180 -29.36 -15.65 7.34
C LEU A 180 -29.09 -14.50 8.31
N LYS A 181 -29.34 -14.72 9.60
CA LYS A 181 -29.03 -13.74 10.65
C LYS A 181 -27.52 -13.53 10.75
N GLN A 182 -26.74 -14.60 10.87
CA GLN A 182 -25.28 -14.52 10.93
C GLN A 182 -24.68 -13.86 9.68
N LEU A 183 -25.23 -14.16 8.49
CA LEU A 183 -24.77 -13.56 7.25
C LEU A 183 -25.10 -12.06 7.18
N SER A 184 -26.27 -11.65 7.66
CA SER A 184 -26.66 -10.24 7.74
C SER A 184 -25.72 -9.43 8.64
N GLU A 185 -25.40 -9.96 9.82
CA GLU A 185 -24.46 -9.34 10.76
C GLU A 185 -23.07 -9.16 10.10
N ASN A 186 -22.55 -10.21 9.49
CA ASN A 186 -21.26 -10.16 8.79
C ASN A 186 -21.25 -9.18 7.60
N VAL A 187 -22.35 -9.07 6.87
CA VAL A 187 -22.46 -8.15 5.72
C VAL A 187 -22.38 -6.70 6.19
N GLU A 188 -23.12 -6.33 7.24
CA GLU A 188 -23.11 -4.96 7.74
C GLU A 188 -21.78 -4.59 8.41
N GLU A 189 -21.20 -5.49 9.23
CA GLU A 189 -19.89 -5.25 9.84
C GLU A 189 -18.78 -5.04 8.80
N ASN A 190 -18.78 -5.83 7.73
CA ASN A 190 -17.77 -5.68 6.69
C ASN A 190 -17.99 -4.42 5.84
N ARG A 191 -19.25 -4.02 5.64
CA ARG A 191 -19.60 -2.84 4.85
C ARG A 191 -19.01 -1.56 5.43
N GLU A 192 -19.13 -1.37 6.75
CA GLU A 192 -18.56 -0.19 7.41
C GLU A 192 -17.03 -0.15 7.29
N LYS A 193 -16.36 -1.29 7.52
CA LYS A 193 -14.91 -1.41 7.33
C LYS A 193 -14.48 -1.09 5.89
N MET A 194 -15.27 -1.50 4.90
CA MET A 194 -14.99 -1.21 3.48
C MET A 194 -15.11 0.29 3.17
N LYS A 195 -16.11 0.98 3.72
CA LYS A 195 -16.26 2.44 3.56
C LYS A 195 -15.07 3.18 4.15
N ASP A 196 -14.65 2.80 5.36
CA ASP A 196 -13.48 3.38 6.02
C ASP A 196 -12.19 3.15 5.22
N LEU A 197 -12.04 1.96 4.62
CA LEU A 197 -10.90 1.65 3.78
C LEU A 197 -10.86 2.48 2.49
N VAL A 198 -12.02 2.71 1.86
CA VAL A 198 -12.13 3.60 0.69
C VAL A 198 -11.76 5.04 1.08
N ALA A 199 -12.31 5.55 2.19
CA ALA A 199 -12.01 6.90 2.65
C ALA A 199 -10.52 7.10 2.97
N SER A 200 -9.91 6.13 3.65
CA SER A 200 -8.46 6.12 3.92
C SER A 200 -7.64 6.08 2.64
N SER A 201 -8.08 5.31 1.63
CA SER A 201 -7.42 5.23 0.33
C SER A 201 -7.49 6.55 -0.44
N MET A 202 -8.61 7.29 -0.34
CA MET A 202 -8.72 8.63 -0.91
C MET A 202 -7.76 9.62 -0.25
N GLN A 203 -7.73 9.65 1.08
CA GLN A 203 -6.81 10.52 1.83
C GLN A 203 -5.35 10.24 1.49
N ASN A 204 -4.99 8.96 1.34
CA ASN A 204 -3.66 8.57 0.90
C ASN A 204 -3.36 9.07 -0.51
N SER A 205 -4.32 8.99 -1.44
CA SER A 205 -4.16 9.52 -2.80
C SER A 205 -3.85 11.02 -2.80
N ASP A 206 -4.59 11.81 -2.02
CA ASP A 206 -4.37 13.25 -1.89
C ASP A 206 -2.97 13.56 -1.33
N ALA A 207 -2.54 12.84 -0.29
CA ALA A 207 -1.21 12.99 0.28
C ALA A 207 -0.08 12.61 -0.71
N ILE A 208 -0.30 11.57 -1.53
CA ILE A 208 0.66 11.14 -2.55
C ILE A 208 0.80 12.20 -3.66
N MET A 209 -0.30 12.81 -4.07
CA MET A 209 -0.30 13.90 -5.04
C MET A 209 0.42 15.14 -4.51
N ALA A 210 0.17 15.52 -3.25
CA ALA A 210 0.90 16.61 -2.60
C ALA A 210 2.41 16.33 -2.56
N ASN A 211 2.82 15.12 -2.15
CA ASN A 211 4.22 14.72 -2.15
C ASN A 211 4.86 14.79 -3.56
N LYS A 212 4.11 14.44 -4.60
CA LYS A 212 4.59 14.57 -5.99
C LYS A 212 4.88 16.04 -6.38
N ALA A 213 4.04 16.97 -5.92
CA ALA A 213 4.26 18.39 -6.13
C ALA A 213 5.54 18.86 -5.42
N ASP A 214 5.73 18.49 -4.15
CA ASP A 214 6.92 18.82 -3.37
C ASP A 214 8.21 18.28 -4.01
N ILE A 215 8.17 17.04 -4.52
CA ILE A 215 9.29 16.42 -5.24
C ILE A 215 9.65 17.24 -6.49
N SER A 216 8.65 17.75 -7.19
CA SER A 216 8.84 18.55 -8.40
C SER A 216 9.42 19.93 -8.08
N GLU A 217 8.94 20.58 -7.02
CA GLU A 217 9.49 21.85 -6.54
C GLU A 217 10.96 21.69 -6.11
N ARG A 218 11.27 20.65 -5.33
CA ARG A 218 12.66 20.34 -4.94
C ARG A 218 13.57 20.09 -6.14
N ARG A 219 13.04 19.48 -7.21
CA ARG A 219 13.79 19.30 -8.46
C ARG A 219 14.16 20.64 -9.07
N ALA A 220 13.25 21.61 -9.09
CA ALA A 220 13.52 22.95 -9.59
C ALA A 220 14.63 23.63 -8.77
N SER A 221 14.60 23.53 -7.44
CA SER A 221 15.68 24.06 -6.59
C SER A 221 17.03 23.40 -6.87
N ILE A 222 17.06 22.09 -7.11
CA ILE A 222 18.30 21.36 -7.46
C ILE A 222 18.85 21.83 -8.81
N ILE A 223 17.98 22.08 -9.79
CA ILE A 223 18.38 22.61 -11.10
C ILE A 223 18.94 24.03 -10.94
N LYS A 224 18.27 24.88 -10.17
CA LYS A 224 18.76 26.24 -9.87
C LYS A 224 20.15 26.22 -9.21
N ASN A 225 20.37 25.37 -8.22
CA ASN A 225 21.71 25.22 -7.62
C ASN A 225 22.78 24.88 -8.68
N ARG A 226 22.40 24.15 -9.74
CA ARG A 226 23.30 23.81 -10.84
C ARG A 226 23.63 24.99 -11.74
N GLU A 227 22.66 25.86 -11.98
CA GLU A 227 22.83 27.11 -12.72
C GLU A 227 23.75 28.07 -11.95
N ASP A 228 23.46 28.31 -10.68
CA ASP A 228 24.27 29.17 -9.80
C ASP A 228 25.74 28.69 -9.71
N MET A 229 25.96 27.36 -9.68
CA MET A 229 27.31 26.78 -9.74
C MET A 229 28.03 27.03 -11.08
N SER A 230 27.30 27.04 -12.19
CA SER A 230 27.88 27.30 -13.50
C SER A 230 28.39 28.73 -13.59
N GLU A 231 27.65 29.69 -13.02
CA GLU A 231 28.07 31.09 -12.93
C GLU A 231 29.32 31.24 -12.05
N ASN A 232 29.37 30.56 -10.91
CA ASN A 232 30.57 30.56 -10.06
C ASN A 232 31.79 30.02 -10.82
N ARG A 233 31.64 28.95 -11.60
CA ARG A 233 32.75 28.40 -12.42
C ARG A 233 33.26 29.35 -13.48
N SER A 234 32.41 30.22 -14.06
CA SER A 234 32.89 31.22 -15.03
C SER A 234 33.74 32.34 -14.41
N ASN A 235 33.76 32.46 -13.08
CA ASN A 235 34.50 33.48 -12.35
C ASN A 235 35.82 32.94 -11.74
N ILE A 236 36.13 31.66 -11.94
CA ILE A 236 37.36 30.98 -11.49
C ILE A 236 38.27 30.80 -12.70
#